data_AF-I0GQL6-F1
#
_entry.id   AF-I0GQL6-F1
#
_cell.length_a   1.000
_cell.length_b   1.000
_cell.length_c   1.000
_cell.angle_alpha   90.00
_cell.angle_beta   90.00
_cell.angle_gamma   90.00
#
_symmetry.space_group_name_H-M   'P 1'
#
loop_
_entity.id
_entity.type
_entity.pdbx_description
1 polymer ?
#
loop_
_entity_poly.entity_id
_entity_poly.type
_entity_poly.pdbx_seq_one_letter_code
_entity_poly.pdbx_strand_id
1 'polypeptide(L)'
;MKIGYEFYNCNLMKSTGSMSALCSEEVYTDTKAGRNALLSHIMLELSSGGVEIESQDLDKVRKSILLDNPMSANELIKYGIILSRSIY
;
A
#
# COMPACT_ATOMS: atom_id res chain seq x y z
N MET A 1 17.16 -12.94 -6.27
CA MET A 1 15.81 -12.36 -6.54
C MET A 1 15.51 -11.41 -5.41
N LYS A 2 15.25 -10.14 -5.70
CA LYS A 2 14.81 -9.17 -4.69
C LYS A 2 13.28 -9.15 -4.69
N ILE A 3 12.67 -8.84 -3.55
CA ILE A 3 11.22 -8.69 -3.42
C ILE A 3 10.90 -7.20 -3.42
N GLY A 4 9.82 -6.84 -4.07
CA GLY A 4 9.19 -5.53 -3.99
C GLY A 4 7.71 -5.67 -3.68
N TYR A 5 7.11 -4.56 -3.24
CA TYR A 5 5.69 -4.46 -2.93
C TYR A 5 5.05 -3.40 -3.79
N GLU A 6 3.86 -3.68 -4.31
CA GLU A 6 3.01 -2.77 -5.06
C GLU A 6 1.77 -2.48 -4.20
N PHE A 7 1.34 -1.22 -4.16
CA PHE A 7 0.13 -0.82 -3.44
C PHE A 7 -0.89 -0.27 -4.43
N TYR A 8 -2.12 -0.79 -4.34
CA TYR A 8 -3.25 -0.39 -5.15
C TYR A 8 -4.39 0.06 -4.23
N ASN A 9 -5.15 1.06 -4.65
CA ASN A 9 -6.35 1.49 -3.97
C ASN A 9 -7.52 1.70 -4.95
N CYS A 10 -8.74 1.63 -4.43
CA CYS A 10 -9.96 1.91 -5.17
C CYS A 10 -10.26 3.41 -5.10
N ASN A 11 -9.35 4.24 -5.59
CA ASN A 11 -9.62 5.66 -5.67
C ASN A 11 -10.60 5.92 -6.84
N LEU A 12 -11.90 5.96 -6.53
CA LEU A 12 -12.99 6.30 -7.47
C LEU A 12 -12.80 7.69 -8.12
N MET A 13 -11.94 8.54 -7.56
CA MET A 13 -11.60 9.87 -8.10
C MET A 13 -10.33 9.89 -8.97
N LYS A 14 -9.67 8.76 -9.26
CA LYS A 14 -8.69 8.68 -10.36
C LYS A 14 -9.42 8.66 -11.71
N SER A 15 -9.93 9.85 -12.01
CA SER A 15 -10.21 10.49 -13.29
C SER A 15 -10.74 9.60 -14.42
N THR A 16 -11.87 10.05 -14.95
CA THR A 16 -12.42 9.83 -16.30
C THR A 16 -11.43 10.02 -17.49
N GLY A 17 -10.12 10.12 -17.23
CA GLY A 17 -9.04 10.24 -18.22
C GLY A 17 -7.87 9.25 -18.06
N SER A 18 -7.81 8.39 -17.03
CA SER A 18 -6.74 7.38 -16.91
C SER A 18 -7.30 5.96 -17.07
N MET A 19 -6.92 5.32 -18.17
CA MET A 19 -7.47 4.07 -18.66
C MET A 19 -6.90 2.83 -17.92
N SER A 20 -7.01 2.77 -16.59
CA SER A 20 -6.94 1.54 -15.77
C SER A 20 -7.24 1.83 -14.29
N ALA A 21 -8.25 1.14 -13.73
CA ALA A 21 -8.66 1.25 -12.33
C ALA A 21 -7.65 0.67 -11.30
N LEU A 22 -6.47 0.23 -11.75
CA LEU A 22 -5.41 -0.41 -10.96
C LEU A 22 -4.04 0.08 -11.46
N CYS A 23 -3.75 1.38 -11.32
CA CYS A 23 -2.40 1.89 -11.52
C CYS A 23 -1.66 1.97 -10.18
N SER A 24 -0.83 0.99 -9.87
CA SER A 24 0.30 1.19 -8.97
C SER A 24 1.48 1.63 -9.83
N GLU A 25 1.90 2.89 -9.68
CA GLU A 25 3.02 3.46 -10.46
C GLU A 25 4.39 3.10 -9.87
N GLU A 26 4.42 2.54 -8.66
CA GLU A 26 5.65 2.40 -7.87
C GLU A 26 5.79 1.01 -7.25
N VAL A 27 6.98 0.43 -7.41
CA VAL A 27 7.39 -0.79 -6.70
C VAL A 27 8.30 -0.40 -5.53
N TYR A 28 7.84 -0.68 -4.32
CA TYR A 28 8.60 -0.45 -3.10
C TYR A 28 9.50 -1.64 -2.80
N THR A 29 10.81 -1.47 -2.96
CA THR A 29 11.77 -2.53 -2.63
C THR A 29 11.64 -2.98 -1.18
N ASP A 30 11.89 -4.27 -0.90
CA ASP A 30 11.90 -4.82 0.46
C ASP A 30 13.16 -4.40 1.24
N THR A 31 13.26 -3.09 1.48
CA THR A 31 14.31 -2.43 2.25
C THR A 31 13.66 -1.51 3.28
N LYS A 32 14.40 -1.09 4.30
CA LYS A 32 13.89 -0.12 5.28
C LYS A 32 13.35 1.14 4.61
N ALA A 33 14.07 1.68 3.62
CA ALA A 33 13.62 2.87 2.89
C ALA A 33 12.35 2.59 2.07
N GLY A 34 12.30 1.47 1.34
CA GLY A 34 11.14 1.10 0.53
C GLY A 34 9.88 0.83 1.37
N ARG A 35 10.01 0.14 2.51
CA ARG A 35 8.90 -0.06 3.46
C ARG A 35 8.38 1.24 4.06
N ASN A 36 9.25 2.21 4.35
CA ASN A 36 8.83 3.53 4.81
C ASN A 36 8.11 4.33 3.71
N ALA A 37 8.54 4.20 2.46
CA ALA A 37 7.87 4.81 1.32
C ALA A 37 6.48 4.20 1.10
N LEU A 38 6.37 2.87 1.13
CA LEU A 38 5.09 2.15 1.08
C LEU A 38 4.14 2.63 2.19
N LEU A 39 4.60 2.67 3.43
CA LEU A 39 3.80 3.14 4.56
C LEU A 39 3.35 4.59 4.35
N SER A 40 4.25 5.47 3.91
CA SER A 40 3.93 6.88 3.65
C SER A 40 2.84 7.03 2.59
N HIS A 41 2.88 6.24 1.52
CA HIS A 41 1.84 6.24 0.49
C HIS A 41 0.50 5.77 1.05
N ILE A 42 0.46 4.67 1.80
CA ILE A 42 -0.77 4.18 2.44
C ILE A 42 -1.37 5.22 3.40
N MET A 43 -0.54 5.91 4.19
CA MET A 43 -1.00 6.96 5.10
C MET A 43 -1.53 8.20 4.35
N LEU A 44 -0.91 8.55 3.22
CA LEU A 44 -1.41 9.62 2.35
C LEU A 44 -2.80 9.25 1.80
N GLU A 45 -2.97 8.02 1.33
CA GLU A 45 -4.26 7.54 0.82
C GLU A 45 -5.32 7.39 1.92
N LEU A 46 -4.92 7.06 3.15
CA LEU A 46 -5.83 7.12 4.30
C LEU A 46 -6.32 8.56 4.54
N SER A 47 -5.41 9.54 4.47
CA SER A 47 -5.75 10.95 4.69
C SER A 47 -6.59 11.58 3.57
N SER A 48 -6.45 11.07 2.33
CA SER A 48 -7.24 11.51 1.17
C SER A 48 -8.59 10.78 1.06
N GLY A 49 -8.83 9.76 1.89
CA GLY A 49 -10.01 8.90 1.81
C GLY A 49 -9.94 7.85 0.69
N GLY A 50 -8.76 7.62 0.10
CA GLY A 50 -8.53 6.57 -0.89
C GLY A 50 -8.49 5.15 -0.31
N VAL A 51 -8.24 5.02 1.00
CA VAL A 51 -8.41 3.77 1.77
C VAL A 51 -9.03 4.04 3.13
N GLU A 52 -9.57 2.99 3.75
CA GLU A 52 -10.05 3.04 5.13
C GLU A 52 -9.26 2.07 6.02
N ILE A 53 -8.82 2.55 7.17
CA ILE A 53 -8.18 1.77 8.22
C ILE A 53 -8.79 2.21 9.55
N GLU A 54 -9.27 1.25 10.34
CA GLU A 54 -9.81 1.55 11.66
C GLU A 54 -8.73 2.15 12.56
N SER A 55 -9.07 3.17 13.37
CA SER A 55 -8.07 3.88 14.18
C SER A 55 -7.29 2.96 15.13
N GLN A 56 -7.93 1.93 15.69
CA GLN A 56 -7.26 0.96 16.57
C GLN A 56 -6.26 0.04 15.85
N ASP A 57 -6.34 -0.06 14.52
CA ASP A 57 -5.52 -0.98 13.73
C ASP A 57 -4.34 -0.28 13.03
N LEU A 58 -4.25 1.05 13.12
CA LEU A 58 -3.15 1.82 12.53
C LEU A 58 -1.76 1.35 12.97
N ASP A 59 -1.58 1.06 14.25
CA ASP A 59 -0.30 0.57 14.75
C ASP A 59 0.01 -0.85 14.28
N LYS A 60 -1.02 -1.69 14.06
CA LYS A 60 -0.84 -3.04 13.49
C LYS A 60 -0.45 -2.97 12.02
N VAL A 61 -1.07 -2.08 11.25
CA VAL A 61 -0.71 -1.81 9.85
C VAL A 61 0.74 -1.34 9.76
N ARG A 62 1.14 -0.37 10.59
CA ARG A 62 2.53 0.13 10.66
C ARG A 62 3.53 -0.98 10.97
N LYS A 63 3.25 -1.83 11.97
CA LYS A 63 4.11 -2.97 12.33
C LYS A 63 4.21 -3.98 11.19
N SER A 64 3.08 -4.33 10.58
CA SER A 64 3.04 -5.28 9.46
C SER A 64 3.93 -4.81 8.30
N ILE A 65 3.87 -3.52 7.96
CA ILE A 65 4.68 -2.95 6.86
C ILE A 65 6.15 -2.81 7.24
N LEU A 66 6.45 -2.28 8.43
CA LEU A 66 7.84 -1.92 8.78
C LEU A 66 8.65 -3.07 9.35
N LEU A 67 8.02 -4.02 10.05
CA LEU A 67 8.70 -5.04 10.85
C LEU A 67 8.45 -6.46 10.35
N ASP A 68 7.23 -6.73 9.85
CA ASP A 68 6.81 -8.09 9.48
C ASP A 68 6.62 -8.25 7.95
N ASN A 69 5.53 -8.90 7.53
CA ASN A 69 5.13 -9.04 6.13
C ASN A 69 4.14 -7.92 5.77
N PRO A 70 4.47 -7.01 4.82
CA PRO A 70 3.56 -5.95 4.40
C PRO A 70 2.20 -6.45 3.90
N MET A 71 2.11 -7.64 3.30
CA MET A 71 0.83 -8.18 2.81
C MET A 71 -0.13 -8.54 3.94
N SER A 72 0.35 -8.77 5.17
CA SER A 72 -0.52 -9.04 6.33
C SER A 72 -1.38 -7.83 6.69
N ALA A 73 -1.01 -6.62 6.26
CA ALA A 73 -1.83 -5.43 6.45
C ALA A 73 -3.11 -5.44 5.59
N ASN A 74 -3.22 -6.30 4.57
CA ASN A 74 -4.39 -6.34 3.68
C ASN A 74 -5.69 -6.68 4.43
N GLU A 75 -5.62 -7.42 5.53
CA GLU A 75 -6.79 -7.74 6.36
C GLU A 75 -7.32 -6.51 7.13
N LEU A 76 -6.50 -5.46 7.24
CA LEU A 76 -6.76 -4.25 8.02
C LEU A 76 -7.01 -3.02 7.14
N ILE A 77 -6.76 -3.12 5.83
CA ILE A 77 -6.93 -2.03 4.86
C ILE A 77 -8.15 -2.34 4.01
N LYS A 78 -9.17 -1.47 4.07
CA LYS A 78 -10.31 -1.50 3.15
C LYS A 78 -10.02 -0.62 1.94
N TYR A 79 -10.56 -1.01 0.79
CA TYR A 79 -10.38 -0.30 -0.48
C TYR A 79 -8.92 -0.18 -0.95
N GLY A 80 -8.02 -0.99 -0.41
CA GLY A 80 -6.63 -1.07 -0.84
C GLY A 80 -6.05 -2.46 -0.69
N ILE A 81 -5.01 -2.77 -1.46
CA ILE A 81 -4.32 -4.05 -1.43
C ILE A 81 -2.83 -3.88 -1.70
N ILE A 82 -2.03 -4.61 -0.94
CA ILE A 82 -0.58 -4.73 -1.08
C ILE A 82 -0.29 -6.09 -1.72
N LEU A 83 0.45 -6.08 -2.82
CA LEU A 83 0.91 -7.28 -3.51
C LEU A 83 2.43 -7.37 -3.45
N SER A 84 2.97 -8.59 -3.42
CA SER A 84 4.41 -8.82 -3.55
C SER A 84 4.76 -9.22 -4.98
N ARG A 85 5.93 -8.79 -5.43
CA ARG A 85 6.46 -9.10 -6.76
C ARG A 85 7.96 -9.31 -6.72
N SER A 86 8.45 -10.27 -7.49
CA SER A 86 9.89 -10.45 -7.72
C SER A 86 10.43 -9.35 -8.64
N ILE A 87 11.51 -8.70 -8.20
CA ILE A 87 12.26 -7.69 -8.96
C ILE A 87 13.68 -8.21 -9.27
N TYR A 88 14.14 -7.89 -10.48
CA TYR A 88 15.42 -8.32 -11.05
C TYR A 88 16.58 -7.41 -10.61
#